data_AF-A0A7J6YCC8-F1
#
_entry.id   AF-A0A7J6YCC8-F1
#
_cell.length_a   1.000
_cell.length_b   1.000
_cell.length_c   1.000
_cell.angle_alpha   90.00
_cell.angle_beta   90.00
_cell.angle_gamma   90.00
#
_symmetry.space_group_name_H-M   'P 1'
#
loop_
_entity.id
_entity.type
_entity.pdbx_description
1 polymer ?
#
loop_
_entity_poly.entity_id
_entity_poly.type
_entity_poly.pdbx_seq_one_letter_code
_entity_poly.pdbx_strand_id
1 'polypeptide(L)'
;MQPLEAANKRSAFETAASQESYRVADLELASCRLHGGAAVLCSTAGKVGRKARSAAAGATLFWLTCPYLNIIVARLERHGAIGALQQLVDENGRVAAQHVASHARYEERVRSLLSDQRWAFFDSHFVSIPESSGGRKYGNGAVGHAKDLKCLHALVAQSLCGAPNPIGDAVLQYIYLFSKKVEALRRPTKSSHLEEGGDEAEEENGLASARFFDDISVFVDFVEGWTKKNEEERLKLPVALDADDYCSAACSVLTFLEGRPPRLRKKHRIN
;
A
#
# COMPACT_ATOMS: atom_id res chain seq x y z
N MET A 1 31.93 -44.32 -15.22
CA MET A 1 31.52 -42.94 -14.85
C MET A 1 30.05 -42.78 -15.20
N GLN A 2 29.16 -42.84 -14.22
CA GLN A 2 27.76 -42.42 -14.43
C GLN A 2 27.68 -40.91 -14.17
N PRO A 3 26.95 -40.12 -14.99
CA PRO A 3 26.71 -38.74 -14.65
C PRO A 3 25.70 -38.69 -13.51
N LEU A 4 26.10 -38.11 -12.38
CA LEU A 4 25.19 -37.64 -11.34
C LEU A 4 24.37 -36.47 -11.91
N GLU A 5 23.23 -36.77 -12.54
CA GLU A 5 22.16 -35.79 -12.70
C GLU A 5 21.58 -35.52 -11.32
N ALA A 6 22.15 -34.53 -10.63
CA ALA A 6 21.48 -33.90 -9.51
C ALA A 6 20.27 -33.15 -10.07
N ALA A 7 19.15 -33.84 -10.24
CA ALA A 7 17.86 -33.22 -10.52
C ALA A 7 17.59 -32.20 -9.42
N ASN A 8 17.72 -30.92 -9.75
CA ASN A 8 17.52 -29.82 -8.83
C ASN A 8 16.05 -29.81 -8.40
N LYS A 9 15.73 -30.47 -7.28
CA LYS A 9 14.35 -30.60 -6.78
C LYS A 9 13.79 -29.22 -6.53
N ARG A 10 12.83 -28.81 -7.37
CA ARG A 10 12.06 -27.57 -7.17
C ARG A 10 11.35 -27.60 -5.83
N SER A 11 11.32 -26.47 -5.14
CA SER A 11 10.53 -26.32 -3.92
C SER A 11 9.02 -26.48 -4.20
N ALA A 12 8.22 -26.72 -3.16
CA ALA A 12 6.76 -26.74 -3.28
C ALA A 12 6.22 -25.41 -3.85
N PHE A 13 6.83 -24.29 -3.48
CA PHE A 13 6.48 -22.95 -3.96
C PHE A 13 6.79 -22.73 -5.44
N GLU A 14 7.92 -23.25 -5.93
CA GLU A 14 8.27 -23.22 -7.36
C GLU A 14 7.40 -24.18 -8.17
N THR A 15 6.99 -25.30 -7.57
CA THR A 15 6.10 -26.27 -8.22
C THR A 15 4.68 -25.73 -8.35
N ALA A 16 4.21 -24.98 -7.36
CA ALA A 16 2.90 -24.32 -7.38
C ALA A 16 2.86 -23.05 -8.26
N ALA A 17 4.00 -22.60 -8.80
CA ALA A 17 4.09 -21.41 -9.64
C ALA A 17 4.35 -21.77 -11.11
N SER A 18 3.75 -20.98 -12.01
CA SER A 18 4.13 -20.97 -13.42
C SER A 18 5.12 -19.86 -13.69
N GLN A 19 6.20 -20.17 -14.41
CA GLN A 19 7.17 -19.17 -14.83
C GLN A 19 6.57 -18.15 -15.81
N GLU A 20 5.56 -18.55 -16.59
CA GLU A 20 4.85 -17.67 -17.53
C GLU A 20 4.00 -16.64 -16.80
N SER A 21 3.48 -17.00 -15.62
CA SER A 21 2.68 -16.10 -14.77
C SER A 21 3.56 -15.20 -13.88
N TYR A 22 4.88 -15.31 -13.95
CA TYR A 22 5.79 -14.58 -13.07
C TYR A 22 5.60 -13.06 -13.16
N ARG A 23 5.12 -12.45 -12.08
CA ARG A 23 4.79 -11.02 -12.00
C ARG A 23 3.80 -10.57 -13.08
N VAL A 24 2.92 -11.48 -13.47
CA VAL A 24 1.74 -11.21 -14.28
C VAL A 24 0.55 -11.22 -13.32
N ALA A 25 -0.29 -10.19 -13.41
CA ALA A 25 -1.50 -10.13 -12.59
C ALA A 25 -2.41 -11.33 -12.94
N ASP A 26 -2.86 -12.05 -11.91
CA ASP A 26 -3.94 -13.02 -12.04
C ASP A 26 -5.28 -12.31 -12.28
N LEU A 27 -5.47 -11.17 -11.60
CA LEU A 27 -6.68 -10.35 -11.70
C LEU A 27 -6.36 -8.90 -11.35
N GLU A 28 -6.92 -7.96 -12.14
CA GLU A 28 -6.95 -6.55 -11.79
C GLU A 28 -8.12 -6.32 -10.81
N LEU A 29 -7.82 -5.80 -9.61
CA LEU A 29 -8.81 -5.64 -8.53
C LEU A 29 -9.20 -4.18 -8.31
N ALA A 30 -8.32 -3.24 -8.62
CA ALA A 30 -8.58 -1.82 -8.60
C ALA A 30 -7.83 -1.15 -9.74
N SER A 31 -8.48 -0.24 -10.46
CA SER A 31 -7.89 0.41 -11.64
C SER A 31 -8.09 1.92 -11.56
N CYS A 32 -7.09 2.66 -12.04
CA CYS A 32 -7.22 4.09 -12.31
C CYS A 32 -7.18 4.32 -13.82
N ARG A 33 -7.95 5.30 -14.30
CA ARG A 33 -8.15 5.57 -15.74
C ARG A 33 -6.83 5.94 -16.43
N LEU A 34 -5.95 6.65 -15.72
CA LEU A 34 -4.68 7.11 -16.30
C LEU A 34 -3.69 5.97 -16.57
N HIS A 35 -3.69 4.92 -15.74
CA HIS A 35 -2.65 3.88 -15.77
C HIS A 35 -3.19 2.49 -16.10
N GLY A 36 -4.51 2.30 -16.17
CA GLY A 36 -5.12 1.00 -16.44
C GLY A 36 -5.02 0.00 -15.28
N GLY A 37 -4.35 0.35 -14.19
CA GLY A 37 -4.24 -0.48 -13.00
C GLY A 37 -3.80 0.28 -11.75
N ALA A 38 -4.24 -0.19 -10.60
CA ALA A 38 -3.92 0.39 -9.30
C ALA A 38 -3.54 -0.64 -8.26
N ALA A 39 -4.26 -1.74 -8.17
CA ALA A 39 -3.89 -2.88 -7.35
C ALA A 39 -4.38 -4.20 -7.96
N VAL A 40 -3.56 -5.24 -7.83
CA VAL A 40 -3.78 -6.53 -8.50
C VAL A 40 -3.63 -7.69 -7.55
N LEU A 41 -4.29 -8.80 -7.87
CA LEU A 41 -3.92 -10.12 -7.38
C LEU A 41 -2.76 -10.67 -8.22
N CYS A 42 -1.68 -11.11 -7.58
CA CYS A 42 -0.61 -11.86 -8.22
C CYS A 42 -0.05 -12.91 -7.27
N SER A 43 -0.39 -14.16 -7.53
CA SER A 43 0.01 -15.35 -6.77
C SER A 43 1.45 -15.78 -7.00
N THR A 44 2.06 -15.37 -8.11
CA THR A 44 3.40 -15.83 -8.54
C THR A 44 4.39 -14.67 -8.68
N ALA A 45 4.50 -13.85 -7.63
CA ALA A 45 5.45 -12.73 -7.59
C ALA A 45 6.79 -13.05 -6.90
N GLY A 46 6.87 -14.17 -6.16
CA GLY A 46 8.04 -14.58 -5.40
C GLY A 46 9.25 -14.92 -6.28
N LYS A 47 10.44 -14.86 -5.69
CA LYS A 47 11.71 -15.30 -6.31
C LYS A 47 12.34 -16.39 -5.44
N VAL A 48 12.78 -17.48 -6.04
CA VAL A 48 13.66 -18.46 -5.38
C VAL A 48 15.04 -18.40 -6.05
N GLY A 49 16.11 -18.36 -5.26
CA GLY A 49 17.50 -18.37 -5.75
C GLY A 49 18.12 -17.01 -6.10
N ARG A 50 19.47 -16.93 -6.06
CA ARG A 50 20.25 -15.68 -6.28
C ARG A 50 20.58 -15.38 -7.75
N LYS A 51 20.38 -16.33 -8.68
CA LYS A 51 20.90 -16.23 -10.06
C LYS A 51 19.90 -16.56 -11.18
N ALA A 52 18.76 -17.17 -10.88
CA ALA A 52 17.63 -17.32 -11.80
C ALA A 52 16.39 -16.83 -11.05
N ARG A 53 15.59 -15.93 -11.67
CA ARG A 53 14.35 -15.44 -11.06
C ARG A 53 13.25 -16.48 -11.30
N SER A 54 13.35 -17.64 -10.66
CA SER A 54 12.28 -18.63 -10.74
C SER A 54 11.04 -18.09 -10.05
N ALA A 55 9.89 -18.24 -10.71
CA ALA A 55 8.60 -17.90 -10.14
C ALA A 55 8.33 -18.78 -8.91
N ALA A 56 7.77 -18.17 -7.87
CA ALA A 56 7.34 -18.90 -6.70
C ALA A 56 6.02 -18.33 -6.17
N ALA A 57 5.18 -19.23 -5.67
CA ALA A 57 3.99 -18.87 -4.92
C ALA A 57 4.40 -18.21 -3.59
N GLY A 58 3.77 -17.09 -3.25
CA GLY A 58 4.12 -16.31 -2.06
C GLY A 58 2.89 -15.90 -1.23
N ALA A 59 3.15 -15.55 0.02
CA ALA A 59 2.11 -15.11 0.96
C ALA A 59 1.61 -13.67 0.71
N THR A 60 2.37 -12.83 -0.01
CA THR A 60 1.91 -11.51 -0.47
C THR A 60 1.22 -11.67 -1.82
N LEU A 61 -0.10 -11.43 -1.85
CA LEU A 61 -0.92 -11.64 -3.05
C LEU A 61 -1.47 -10.36 -3.66
N PHE A 62 -1.65 -9.30 -2.87
CA PHE A 62 -2.09 -8.01 -3.38
C PHE A 62 -0.92 -7.07 -3.61
N TRP A 63 -0.82 -6.52 -4.80
CA TRP A 63 0.31 -5.70 -5.23
C TRP A 63 -0.16 -4.34 -5.72
N LEU A 64 0.45 -3.27 -5.22
CA LEU A 64 0.20 -1.91 -5.67
C LEU A 64 0.88 -1.68 -7.03
N THR A 65 0.13 -1.30 -8.06
CA THR A 65 0.63 -1.18 -9.44
C THR A 65 0.50 0.23 -10.02
N CYS A 66 -0.35 1.10 -9.44
CA CYS A 66 -0.45 2.50 -9.88
C CYS A 66 0.91 3.21 -9.65
N PRO A 67 1.54 3.79 -10.69
CA PRO A 67 2.83 4.46 -10.56
C PRO A 67 2.82 5.63 -9.57
N TYR A 68 1.77 6.45 -9.56
CA TYR A 68 1.70 7.61 -8.65
C TYR A 68 1.52 7.18 -7.20
N LEU A 69 0.63 6.22 -6.94
CA LEU A 69 0.47 5.65 -5.60
C LEU A 69 1.75 4.97 -5.12
N ASN A 70 2.43 4.22 -6.00
CA ASN A 70 3.74 3.63 -5.66
C ASN A 70 4.78 4.68 -5.27
N ILE A 71 4.88 5.79 -6.02
CA ILE A 71 5.86 6.85 -5.77
C ILE A 71 5.59 7.56 -4.45
N ILE A 72 4.34 7.97 -4.21
CA ILE A 72 4.00 8.72 -3.00
C ILE A 72 4.07 7.85 -1.74
N VAL A 73 3.68 6.57 -1.83
CA VAL A 73 3.85 5.61 -0.72
C VAL A 73 5.32 5.36 -0.45
N ALA A 74 6.15 5.16 -1.49
CA ALA A 74 7.60 5.02 -1.34
C ALA A 74 8.26 6.27 -0.77
N ARG A 75 7.69 7.47 -0.98
CA ARG A 75 8.15 8.70 -0.36
C ARG A 75 7.95 8.64 1.15
N LEU A 76 6.74 8.35 1.62
CA LEU A 76 6.46 8.18 3.05
C LEU A 76 7.40 7.16 3.71
N GLU A 77 7.59 6.00 3.07
CA GLU A 77 8.51 4.98 3.57
C GLU A 77 9.96 5.47 3.68
N ARG A 78 10.46 6.20 2.66
CA ARG A 78 11.80 6.78 2.68
C ARG A 78 11.98 7.80 3.80
N HIS A 79 10.92 8.52 4.15
CA HIS A 79 10.94 9.46 5.26
C HIS A 79 10.85 8.79 6.64
N GLY A 80 10.72 7.45 6.71
CA GLY A 80 10.75 6.71 7.98
C GLY A 80 9.38 6.24 8.48
N ALA A 81 8.33 6.36 7.67
CA ALA A 81 6.96 6.02 8.07
C ALA A 81 6.79 4.60 8.63
N ILE A 82 7.50 3.59 8.12
CA ILE A 82 7.39 2.21 8.62
C ILE A 82 7.88 2.09 10.06
N GLY A 83 9.04 2.67 10.38
CA GLY A 83 9.58 2.61 11.74
C GLY A 83 8.66 3.36 12.73
N ALA A 84 8.20 4.54 12.34
CA ALA A 84 7.32 5.34 13.19
C ALA A 84 5.94 4.71 13.40
N LEU A 85 5.36 4.08 12.37
CA LEU A 85 4.11 3.34 12.50
C LEU A 85 4.26 2.03 13.27
N GLN A 86 5.42 1.36 13.17
CA GLN A 86 5.70 0.19 13.99
C GLN A 86 5.71 0.58 15.46
N GLN A 87 6.37 1.69 15.81
CA GLN A 87 6.35 2.24 17.16
C GLN A 87 4.91 2.56 17.62
N LEU A 88 4.10 3.20 16.77
CA LEU A 88 2.69 3.43 17.07
C LEU A 88 1.92 2.13 17.34
N VAL A 89 2.12 1.08 16.55
CA VAL A 89 1.49 -0.24 16.76
C VAL A 89 1.95 -0.87 18.07
N ASP A 90 3.20 -0.70 18.46
CA ASP A 90 3.74 -1.28 19.68
C ASP A 90 3.21 -0.56 20.94
N GLU A 91 3.05 0.76 20.87
CA GLU A 91 2.64 1.62 21.99
C GLU A 91 1.12 1.77 22.11
N ASN A 92 0.38 1.71 21.00
CA ASN A 92 -1.08 1.89 21.00
C ASN A 92 -1.83 0.57 20.77
N GLY A 93 -2.32 -0.01 21.87
CA GLY A 93 -3.04 -1.29 21.85
C GLY A 93 -4.29 -1.32 20.96
N ARG A 94 -4.95 -0.19 20.72
CA ARG A 94 -6.10 -0.11 19.81
C ARG A 94 -5.67 -0.21 18.35
N VAL A 95 -4.62 0.52 17.97
CA VAL A 95 -4.04 0.44 16.62
C VAL A 95 -3.55 -0.98 16.36
N ALA A 96 -2.85 -1.57 17.33
CA ALA A 96 -2.38 -2.95 17.27
C ALA A 96 -3.53 -3.94 17.04
N ALA A 97 -4.60 -3.85 17.82
CA ALA A 97 -5.75 -4.75 17.71
C ALA A 97 -6.43 -4.63 16.34
N GLN A 98 -6.59 -3.42 15.81
CA GLN A 98 -7.17 -3.22 14.48
C GLN A 98 -6.26 -3.75 13.37
N HIS A 99 -4.94 -3.53 13.46
CA HIS A 99 -3.97 -4.08 12.50
C HIS A 99 -3.99 -5.62 12.51
N VAL A 100 -3.93 -6.23 13.69
CA VAL A 100 -3.99 -7.69 13.86
C VAL A 100 -5.31 -8.25 13.29
N ALA A 101 -6.44 -7.60 13.56
CA ALA A 101 -7.74 -8.02 13.04
C ALA A 101 -7.82 -7.92 11.50
N SER A 102 -7.04 -7.03 10.88
CA SER A 102 -7.03 -6.88 9.41
C SER A 102 -6.45 -8.09 8.67
N HIS A 103 -5.67 -8.96 9.35
CA HIS A 103 -5.15 -10.19 8.74
C HIS A 103 -6.27 -11.16 8.36
N ALA A 104 -7.29 -11.29 9.21
CA ALA A 104 -8.46 -12.12 8.89
C ALA A 104 -9.23 -11.58 7.67
N ARG A 105 -9.31 -10.26 7.51
CA ARG A 105 -9.93 -9.61 6.33
C ARG A 105 -9.14 -9.88 5.06
N TYR A 106 -7.80 -9.87 5.15
CA TYR A 106 -6.93 -10.27 4.06
C TYR A 106 -7.17 -11.73 3.67
N GLU A 107 -7.15 -12.65 4.64
CA GLU A 107 -7.33 -14.09 4.42
C GLU A 107 -8.71 -14.40 3.80
N GLU A 108 -9.78 -13.79 4.33
CA GLU A 108 -11.14 -13.89 3.79
C GLU A 108 -11.20 -13.42 2.32
N ARG A 109 -10.60 -12.27 2.03
CA ARG A 109 -10.58 -11.73 0.66
C ARG A 109 -9.79 -12.63 -0.28
N VAL A 110 -8.62 -13.12 0.14
CA VAL A 110 -7.80 -14.06 -0.63
C VAL A 110 -8.56 -15.36 -0.91
N ARG A 111 -9.22 -15.94 0.10
CA ARG A 111 -10.05 -17.15 -0.05
C ARG A 111 -11.14 -16.97 -1.10
N SER A 112 -11.76 -15.79 -1.16
CA SER A 112 -12.81 -15.47 -2.12
C SER A 112 -12.31 -15.34 -3.57
N LEU A 113 -11.01 -15.11 -3.77
CA LEU A 113 -10.41 -14.83 -5.08
C LEU A 113 -9.63 -16.02 -5.65
N LEU A 114 -9.08 -16.89 -4.79
CA LEU A 114 -8.35 -18.07 -5.21
C LEU A 114 -9.30 -19.24 -5.48
N SER A 115 -9.01 -20.03 -6.51
CA SER A 115 -9.60 -21.37 -6.69
C SER A 115 -9.31 -22.24 -5.47
N ASP A 116 -10.17 -23.23 -5.18
CA ASP A 116 -10.00 -24.12 -4.01
C ASP A 116 -8.63 -24.79 -3.94
N GLN A 117 -8.06 -25.22 -5.06
CA GLN A 117 -6.71 -25.81 -5.10
C GLN A 117 -5.62 -24.80 -4.69
N ARG A 118 -5.68 -23.58 -5.23
CA ARG A 118 -4.73 -22.50 -4.88
C ARG A 118 -4.90 -22.05 -3.43
N TRP A 119 -6.14 -21.99 -2.94
CA TRP A 119 -6.40 -21.68 -1.52
C TRP A 119 -5.84 -22.77 -0.61
N ALA A 120 -6.11 -24.05 -0.88
CA ALA A 120 -5.60 -25.16 -0.07
C ALA A 120 -4.07 -25.11 0.06
N PHE A 121 -3.37 -24.82 -1.05
CA PHE A 121 -1.92 -24.59 -1.02
C PHE A 121 -1.55 -23.37 -0.18
N PHE A 122 -2.21 -22.22 -0.39
CA PHE A 122 -1.91 -21.00 0.35
C PHE A 122 -2.10 -21.17 1.86
N ASP A 123 -3.22 -21.76 2.26
CA ASP A 123 -3.58 -22.01 3.65
C ASP A 123 -2.57 -22.94 4.33
N SER A 124 -2.28 -24.11 3.74
CA SER A 124 -1.38 -25.10 4.33
C SER A 124 0.08 -24.61 4.44
N HIS A 125 0.48 -23.63 3.62
CA HIS A 125 1.84 -23.14 3.55
C HIS A 125 2.08 -21.77 4.19
N PHE A 126 1.03 -21.02 4.53
CA PHE A 126 1.18 -19.67 5.05
C PHE A 126 0.25 -19.33 6.22
N VAL A 127 -0.98 -19.86 6.26
CA VAL A 127 -2.01 -19.44 7.24
C VAL A 127 -2.14 -20.45 8.38
N SER A 128 -2.47 -21.71 8.06
CA SER A 128 -2.70 -22.78 9.04
C SER A 128 -1.44 -23.40 9.63
N ILE A 129 -0.28 -22.75 9.43
CA ILE A 129 0.97 -23.16 10.05
C ILE A 129 0.96 -22.75 11.53
N PRO A 130 1.29 -23.67 12.47
CA PRO A 130 1.41 -23.32 13.88
C PRO A 130 2.44 -22.21 14.11
N GLU A 131 2.10 -21.19 14.90
CA GLU A 131 2.98 -20.05 15.19
C GLU A 131 4.34 -20.48 15.75
N SER A 132 4.35 -21.54 16.57
CA SER A 132 5.54 -22.14 17.18
C SER A 132 6.57 -22.66 16.16
N SER A 133 6.16 -22.90 14.91
CA SER A 133 7.07 -23.35 13.84
C SER A 133 7.75 -22.20 13.09
N GLY A 134 7.36 -20.94 13.35
CA GLY A 134 7.89 -19.75 12.67
C GLY A 134 7.55 -19.65 11.16
N GLY A 135 6.80 -20.60 10.61
CA GLY A 135 6.43 -20.63 9.20
C GLY A 135 5.19 -19.81 8.85
N ARG A 136 4.32 -19.51 9.82
CA ARG A 136 3.11 -18.71 9.62
C ARG A 136 3.44 -17.32 9.08
N LYS A 137 2.57 -16.81 8.21
CA LYS A 137 2.65 -15.47 7.64
C LYS A 137 1.36 -14.73 7.91
N TYR A 138 1.48 -13.45 8.27
CA TYR A 138 0.32 -12.59 8.55
C TYR A 138 0.16 -11.51 7.49
N GLY A 139 -1.09 -11.33 7.06
CA GLY A 139 -1.53 -10.23 6.19
C GLY A 139 -0.85 -10.16 4.82
N ASN A 140 -1.16 -9.10 4.07
CA ASN A 140 -0.62 -8.90 2.74
C ASN A 140 0.89 -8.55 2.72
N GLY A 141 1.55 -8.40 3.88
CA GLY A 141 3.01 -8.23 3.98
C GLY A 141 3.76 -9.56 4.12
N ALA A 142 3.07 -10.65 4.43
CA ALA A 142 3.67 -11.92 4.80
C ALA A 142 4.71 -11.78 5.93
N VAL A 143 4.34 -11.09 7.00
CA VAL A 143 5.22 -10.86 8.16
C VAL A 143 5.24 -12.06 9.10
N GLY A 144 6.27 -12.14 9.95
CA GLY A 144 6.47 -13.25 10.89
C GLY A 144 5.63 -13.15 12.16
N HIS A 145 5.31 -11.94 12.61
CA HIS A 145 4.44 -11.71 13.77
C HIS A 145 3.23 -10.82 13.42
N ALA A 146 2.11 -11.05 14.10
CA ALA A 146 0.85 -10.39 13.78
C ALA A 146 0.87 -8.85 13.92
N LYS A 147 1.79 -8.29 14.71
CA LYS A 147 1.96 -6.84 14.88
C LYS A 147 2.94 -6.20 13.91
N ASP A 148 3.74 -6.99 13.21
CA ASP A 148 4.81 -6.46 12.37
C ASP A 148 4.24 -5.72 11.14
N LEU A 149 4.96 -4.68 10.72
CA LEU A 149 4.75 -3.95 9.48
C LEU A 149 5.95 -4.16 8.54
N LYS A 150 5.69 -4.63 7.32
CA LYS A 150 6.75 -4.81 6.31
C LYS A 150 6.94 -3.59 5.42
N CYS A 151 5.86 -3.17 4.76
CA CYS A 151 5.84 -2.02 3.85
C CYS A 151 4.40 -1.48 3.71
N LEU A 152 4.28 -0.19 3.46
CA LEU A 152 3.02 0.50 3.21
C LEU A 152 2.44 0.10 1.86
N HIS A 153 3.27 -0.25 0.86
CA HIS A 153 2.76 -0.74 -0.42
C HIS A 153 1.86 -1.96 -0.25
N ALA A 154 2.22 -2.89 0.64
CA ALA A 154 1.41 -4.07 0.92
C ALA A 154 0.09 -3.71 1.63
N LEU A 155 0.13 -2.80 2.61
CA LEU A 155 -1.06 -2.40 3.36
C LEU A 155 -2.04 -1.61 2.48
N VAL A 156 -1.52 -0.68 1.67
CA VAL A 156 -2.32 0.09 0.70
C VAL A 156 -2.90 -0.82 -0.39
N ALA A 157 -2.12 -1.78 -0.90
CA ALA A 157 -2.64 -2.75 -1.86
C ALA A 157 -3.76 -3.60 -1.25
N GLN A 158 -3.63 -4.00 0.02
CA GLN A 158 -4.67 -4.74 0.73
C GLN A 158 -6.00 -3.97 0.75
N SER A 159 -5.95 -2.70 1.17
CA SER A 159 -7.10 -1.79 1.17
C SER A 159 -7.74 -1.65 -0.21
N LEU A 160 -6.95 -1.33 -1.24
CA LEU A 160 -7.46 -1.16 -2.61
C LEU A 160 -8.06 -2.45 -3.19
N CYS A 161 -7.59 -3.62 -2.77
CA CYS A 161 -8.11 -4.92 -3.21
C CYS A 161 -9.40 -5.34 -2.48
N GLY A 162 -10.00 -4.46 -1.67
CA GLY A 162 -11.26 -4.72 -0.97
C GLY A 162 -11.10 -5.55 0.30
N ALA A 163 -9.90 -5.58 0.88
CA ALA A 163 -9.65 -6.11 2.22
C ALA A 163 -9.26 -4.95 3.15
N PRO A 164 -10.20 -4.39 3.95
CA PRO A 164 -9.91 -3.23 4.77
C PRO A 164 -8.67 -3.43 5.66
N ASN A 165 -7.75 -2.47 5.60
CA ASN A 165 -6.56 -2.41 6.44
C ASN A 165 -6.50 -1.02 7.08
N PRO A 166 -6.58 -0.89 8.42
CA PRO A 166 -6.71 0.42 9.06
C PRO A 166 -5.58 1.39 8.74
N ILE A 167 -4.35 0.88 8.57
CA ILE A 167 -3.16 1.68 8.23
C ILE A 167 -3.13 1.96 6.72
N GLY A 168 -3.44 0.95 5.89
CA GLY A 168 -3.57 1.13 4.44
C GLY A 168 -4.62 2.17 4.06
N ASP A 169 -5.78 2.12 4.70
CA ASP A 169 -6.88 3.07 4.55
C ASP A 169 -6.44 4.46 5.00
N ALA A 170 -5.76 4.58 6.14
CA ALA A 170 -5.24 5.85 6.63
C ALA A 170 -4.25 6.48 5.64
N VAL A 171 -3.33 5.70 5.05
CA VAL A 171 -2.37 6.21 4.05
C VAL A 171 -3.10 6.78 2.83
N LEU A 172 -4.07 6.04 2.29
CA LEU A 172 -4.89 6.49 1.17
C LEU A 172 -5.62 7.80 1.48
N GLN A 173 -6.20 7.89 2.67
CA GLN A 173 -6.95 9.08 3.11
C GLN A 173 -6.06 10.27 3.42
N TYR A 174 -4.86 10.04 3.96
CA TYR A 174 -3.86 11.07 4.16
C TYR A 174 -3.48 11.73 2.83
N ILE A 175 -3.20 10.92 1.81
CA ILE A 175 -2.89 11.38 0.45
C ILE A 175 -4.08 12.19 -0.13
N TYR A 176 -5.29 11.67 -0.01
CA TYR A 176 -6.49 12.31 -0.54
C TYR A 176 -6.78 13.66 0.12
N LEU A 177 -6.80 13.71 1.45
CA LEU A 177 -7.06 14.95 2.19
C LEU A 177 -5.96 15.99 1.97
N PHE A 178 -4.70 15.55 1.84
CA PHE A 178 -3.62 16.45 1.49
C PHE A 178 -3.81 17.02 0.08
N SER A 179 -4.30 16.23 -0.88
CA SER A 179 -4.60 16.74 -2.23
C SER A 179 -5.69 17.82 -2.20
N LYS A 180 -6.67 17.73 -1.29
CA LYS A 180 -7.69 18.77 -1.08
C LYS A 180 -7.11 20.05 -0.51
N LYS A 181 -6.13 19.96 0.38
CA LYS A 181 -5.36 21.13 0.84
C LYS A 181 -4.58 21.78 -0.30
N VAL A 182 -3.91 20.98 -1.13
CA VAL A 182 -3.20 21.46 -2.33
C VAL A 182 -4.15 22.15 -3.31
N GLU A 183 -5.33 21.59 -3.55
CA GLU A 183 -6.37 22.20 -4.40
C GLU A 183 -6.84 23.55 -3.85
N ALA A 184 -7.03 23.67 -2.53
CA ALA A 184 -7.44 24.91 -1.89
C ALA A 184 -6.37 26.01 -2.01
N LEU A 185 -5.10 25.67 -1.82
CA LEU A 185 -3.97 26.61 -1.95
C LEU A 185 -3.78 27.11 -3.40
N ARG A 186 -4.15 26.31 -4.39
CA ARG A 186 -4.05 26.68 -5.82
C ARG A 186 -5.22 27.52 -6.34
N ARG A 187 -6.32 27.62 -5.59
CA ARG A 187 -7.46 28.44 -6.02
C ARG A 187 -7.12 29.91 -5.77
N PRO A 188 -7.09 30.76 -6.81
CA PRO A 188 -6.96 32.20 -6.59
C PRO A 188 -8.16 32.66 -5.74
N THR A 189 -7.88 33.31 -4.62
CA THR A 189 -8.88 33.98 -3.79
C THR A 189 -9.66 34.96 -4.67
N LYS A 190 -10.88 34.60 -5.05
CA LYS A 190 -11.78 35.55 -5.71
C LYS A 190 -12.23 36.60 -4.69
N SER A 191 -11.49 37.72 -4.69
CA SER A 191 -11.88 39.09 -4.30
C SER A 191 -12.20 39.39 -2.82
N SER A 192 -11.41 40.28 -2.22
CA SER A 192 -11.88 41.66 -1.95
C SER A 192 -10.73 42.67 -1.87
N HIS A 193 -10.77 43.65 -2.79
CA HIS A 193 -10.29 45.03 -2.70
C HIS A 193 -8.86 45.34 -2.23
N LEU A 194 -8.07 45.87 -3.19
CA LEU A 194 -7.14 47.00 -3.07
C LEU A 194 -6.62 47.32 -1.66
N GLU A 195 -5.54 46.67 -1.22
CA GLU A 195 -4.46 47.36 -0.48
C GLU A 195 -3.13 46.77 -0.94
N GLU A 196 -2.27 47.63 -1.52
CA GLU A 196 -0.91 47.29 -1.92
C GLU A 196 -0.07 47.04 -0.67
N GLY A 197 0.44 45.81 -0.52
CA GLY A 197 1.50 45.47 0.43
C GLY A 197 1.15 44.33 1.39
N GLY A 198 1.23 43.08 0.92
CA GLY A 198 1.06 41.91 1.80
C GLY A 198 1.23 40.51 1.20
N ASP A 199 1.32 40.37 -0.13
CA ASP A 199 1.18 39.06 -0.78
C ASP A 199 2.30 38.05 -0.49
N GLU A 200 3.54 38.48 -0.20
CA GLU A 200 4.65 37.54 0.01
C GLU A 200 4.52 36.73 1.31
N ALA A 201 3.93 37.31 2.37
CA ALA A 201 3.87 36.67 3.69
C ALA A 201 2.74 35.64 3.82
N GLU A 202 1.59 35.83 3.15
CA GLU A 202 0.47 34.88 3.18
C GLU A 202 0.72 33.68 2.26
N GLU A 203 1.34 33.90 1.10
CA GLU A 203 1.74 32.84 0.17
C GLU A 203 2.84 31.96 0.79
N GLU A 204 3.80 32.56 1.51
CA GLU A 204 4.84 31.84 2.25
C GLU A 204 4.27 31.02 3.42
N ASN A 205 3.21 31.49 4.09
CA ASN A 205 2.59 30.79 5.23
C ASN A 205 1.70 29.60 4.78
N GLY A 206 0.97 29.73 3.66
CA GLY A 206 0.26 28.63 3.01
C GLY A 206 1.20 27.57 2.44
N LEU A 207 2.32 28.01 1.85
CA LEU A 207 3.39 27.14 1.35
C LEU A 207 4.16 26.44 2.48
N ALA A 208 4.35 27.10 3.63
CA ALA A 208 4.91 26.51 4.85
C ALA A 208 4.01 25.41 5.42
N SER A 209 2.69 25.65 5.50
CA SER A 209 1.64 24.67 5.88
C SER A 209 1.56 23.44 4.94
N ALA A 210 2.03 23.58 3.70
CA ALA A 210 2.09 22.50 2.73
C ALA A 210 3.43 21.75 2.69
N ARG A 211 4.45 22.18 3.46
CA ARG A 211 5.68 21.41 3.68
C ARG A 211 5.50 20.22 4.63
N PHE A 212 4.29 20.02 5.18
CA PHE A 212 4.01 19.02 6.21
C PHE A 212 3.63 17.62 5.69
N PHE A 213 3.62 17.35 4.38
CA PHE A 213 3.36 15.98 3.89
C PHE A 213 4.44 14.98 4.34
N ASP A 214 5.70 15.43 4.36
CA ASP A 214 6.85 14.60 4.73
C ASP A 214 7.13 14.60 6.23
N ASP A 215 6.34 15.36 7.01
CA ASP A 215 6.43 15.36 8.46
C ASP A 215 5.82 14.05 8.99
N ILE A 216 6.71 13.14 9.38
CA ILE A 216 6.31 11.81 9.86
C ILE A 216 5.51 11.89 11.15
N SER A 217 5.76 12.87 12.03
CA SER A 217 4.97 13.02 13.25
C SER A 217 3.53 13.39 12.91
N VAL A 218 3.32 14.34 11.99
CA VAL A 218 1.98 14.69 11.51
C VAL A 218 1.29 13.50 10.82
N PHE A 219 2.03 12.71 10.05
CA PHE A 219 1.49 11.51 9.41
C PHE A 219 1.09 10.43 10.44
N VAL A 220 1.90 10.18 11.46
CA VAL A 220 1.60 9.22 12.53
C VAL A 220 0.38 9.66 13.34
N ASP A 221 0.31 10.94 13.71
CA ASP A 221 -0.84 11.52 14.41
C ASP A 221 -2.13 11.38 13.57
N PHE A 222 -2.02 11.56 12.25
CA PHE A 222 -3.13 11.32 11.35
C PHE A 222 -3.59 9.85 11.37
N VAL A 223 -2.65 8.90 11.28
CA VAL A 223 -2.98 7.46 11.30
C VAL A 223 -3.60 7.06 12.64
N GLU A 224 -3.06 7.54 13.76
CA GLU A 224 -3.65 7.30 15.08
C GLU A 224 -5.05 7.93 15.18
N GLY A 225 -5.22 9.17 14.72
CA GLY A 225 -6.51 9.84 14.67
C GLY A 225 -7.52 9.16 13.74
N TRP A 226 -7.08 8.52 12.66
CA TRP A 226 -7.92 7.76 11.73
C TRP A 226 -8.42 6.45 12.36
N THR A 227 -7.55 5.74 13.07
CA THR A 227 -7.87 4.47 13.76
C THR A 227 -8.79 4.65 14.97
N LYS A 228 -8.77 5.83 15.60
CA LYS A 228 -9.69 6.23 16.67
C LYS A 228 -11.13 6.45 16.18
N LYS A 229 -11.33 6.89 14.93
CA LYS A 229 -12.66 7.16 14.38
C LYS A 229 -13.46 5.87 14.18
N ASN A 230 -14.73 5.90 14.53
CA ASN A 230 -15.69 4.87 14.16
C ASN A 230 -16.12 5.02 12.69
N GLU A 231 -16.94 4.08 12.20
CA GLU A 231 -17.38 4.07 10.80
C GLU A 231 -18.20 5.31 10.43
N GLU A 232 -19.12 5.75 11.29
CA GLU A 232 -19.93 6.96 11.08
C GLU A 232 -19.08 8.24 11.01
N GLU A 233 -18.06 8.35 11.85
CA GLU A 233 -17.11 9.47 11.85
C GLU A 233 -16.26 9.48 10.58
N ARG A 234 -15.87 8.30 10.07
CA ARG A 234 -15.14 8.19 8.79
C ARG A 234 -16.02 8.55 7.61
N LEU A 235 -17.30 8.17 7.61
CA LEU A 235 -18.27 8.50 6.56
C LEU A 235 -18.54 10.01 6.43
N LYS A 236 -18.30 10.79 7.49
CA LYS A 236 -18.41 12.26 7.46
C LYS A 236 -17.21 12.96 6.83
N LEU A 237 -16.08 12.27 6.69
CA LEU A 237 -14.88 12.85 6.09
C LEU A 237 -14.96 12.78 4.56
N PRO A 238 -14.37 13.75 3.84
CA PRO A 238 -14.14 13.59 2.41
C PRO A 238 -13.30 12.33 2.18
N VAL A 239 -13.86 11.36 1.47
CA VAL A 239 -13.16 10.15 1.05
C VAL A 239 -13.13 10.09 -0.47
N ALA A 240 -12.09 9.51 -1.03
CA ALA A 240 -12.07 9.12 -2.44
C ALA A 240 -13.07 7.98 -2.66
N LEU A 241 -13.73 7.99 -3.83
CA LEU A 241 -14.74 7.01 -4.21
C LEU A 241 -14.11 5.74 -4.76
N ASP A 242 -12.98 5.88 -5.47
CA ASP A 242 -12.30 4.77 -6.12
C ASP A 242 -10.78 4.99 -6.27
N ALA A 243 -10.10 4.05 -6.94
CA ALA A 243 -8.67 4.12 -7.19
C ALA A 243 -8.24 5.24 -8.17
N ASP A 244 -9.16 5.76 -8.99
CA ASP A 244 -8.90 6.89 -9.87
C ASP A 244 -8.78 8.19 -9.10
N ASP A 245 -9.64 8.38 -8.09
CA ASP A 245 -9.56 9.52 -7.17
C ASP A 245 -8.23 9.50 -6.39
N TYR A 246 -7.82 8.35 -5.86
CA TYR A 246 -6.53 8.22 -5.17
C TYR A 246 -5.34 8.44 -6.11
N CYS A 247 -5.40 7.94 -7.35
CA CYS A 247 -4.38 8.20 -8.36
C CYS A 247 -4.24 9.69 -8.67
N SER A 248 -5.37 10.38 -8.86
CA SER A 248 -5.42 11.81 -9.14
C SER A 248 -4.92 12.63 -7.95
N ALA A 249 -5.31 12.25 -6.72
CA ALA A 249 -4.80 12.84 -5.49
C ALA A 249 -3.27 12.70 -5.39
N ALA A 250 -2.75 11.48 -5.55
CA ALA A 250 -1.31 11.23 -5.54
C ALA A 250 -0.57 12.06 -6.59
N CYS A 251 -1.11 12.17 -7.81
CA CYS A 251 -0.56 13.05 -8.85
C CYS A 251 -0.50 14.51 -8.41
N SER A 252 -1.60 15.02 -7.86
CA SER A 252 -1.72 16.41 -7.43
C SER A 252 -0.72 16.75 -6.33
N VAL A 253 -0.61 15.88 -5.31
CA VAL A 253 0.34 16.02 -4.21
C VAL A 253 1.78 15.94 -4.70
N LEU A 254 2.13 14.94 -5.50
CA LEU A 254 3.50 14.84 -6.04
C LEU A 254 3.86 16.04 -6.92
N THR A 255 2.93 16.51 -7.75
CA THR A 255 3.13 17.70 -8.58
C THR A 255 3.37 18.94 -7.73
N PHE A 256 2.65 19.06 -6.61
CA PHE A 256 2.84 20.15 -5.66
C PHE A 256 4.22 20.08 -4.98
N LEU A 257 4.60 18.91 -4.47
CA LEU A 257 5.87 18.72 -3.76
C LEU A 257 7.11 18.82 -4.66
N GLU A 258 7.01 18.39 -5.92
CA GLU A 258 8.15 18.35 -6.86
C GLU A 258 8.15 19.50 -7.88
N GLY A 259 7.12 20.35 -7.88
CA GLY A 259 6.93 21.44 -8.85
C GLY A 259 6.59 20.98 -10.27
N ARG A 260 6.46 19.67 -10.51
CA ARG A 260 6.11 19.09 -11.81
C ARG A 260 5.46 17.71 -11.65
N PRO A 261 4.62 17.27 -12.61
CA PRO A 261 4.05 15.93 -12.57
C PRO A 261 5.12 14.84 -12.61
N PRO A 262 4.92 13.72 -11.87
CA PRO A 262 5.85 12.60 -11.93
C PRO A 262 5.95 12.05 -13.35
N ARG A 263 7.16 11.66 -13.76
CA ARG A 263 7.35 11.03 -15.07
C ARG A 263 6.64 9.69 -15.11
N LEU A 264 5.72 9.54 -16.06
CA LEU A 264 5.06 8.26 -16.33
C LEU A 264 6.11 7.21 -16.69
N ARG A 265 6.22 6.16 -15.88
CA ARG A 265 6.98 4.97 -16.25
C ARG A 265 6.06 4.04 -17.01
N LYS A 266 6.47 3.63 -18.21
CA LYS A 266 5.74 2.68 -19.08
C LYS A 266 5.51 1.29 -18.49
N LYS A 267 6.01 0.98 -17.29
CA LYS A 267 5.95 -0.37 -16.71
C LYS A 267 5.30 -0.33 -15.33
N HIS A 268 4.09 -0.86 -15.24
CA HIS A 268 3.49 -1.33 -13.99
C HIS A 268 4.34 -2.51 -13.52
N ARG A 269 5.11 -2.32 -12.45
CA ARG A 269 5.93 -3.39 -11.91
C ARG A 269 5.28 -3.91 -10.64
N ILE A 270 4.87 -5.17 -10.68
CA ILE A 270 4.75 -5.99 -9.49
C ILE A 270 6.19 -6.17 -8.97
N ASN A 271 6.51 -5.50 -7.88
CA ASN A 271 7.89 -5.30 -7.42
C ASN A 271 8.52 -6.52 -6.77
#